data_AF-A0A2T0M8Y0-F1
#
_entry.id   AF-A0A2T0M8Y0-F1
#
_cell.length_a   1.000
_cell.length_b   1.000
_cell.length_c   1.000
_cell.angle_alpha   90.00
_cell.angle_beta   90.00
_cell.angle_gamma   90.00
#
_symmetry.space_group_name_H-M   'P 1'
#
loop_
_entity.id
_entity.type
_entity.pdbx_description
1 polymer ?
#
loop_
_entity_poly.entity_id
_entity_poly.type
_entity_poly.pdbx_seq_one_letter_code
_entity_poly.pdbx_strand_id
1 'polypeptide(L)'
;MKAKKKIYTSYTLIALIAALMLIPGSSRATNVTKDKKKKPNVAANAEIFIKAPAKDVWAVFAEDFAGIQKWSSGVSHSEGFGEAIGSSPYSVRACEITAAGFGDAREEILNFNEDDYEIRYALYEAIPGFVKDFINTWKFREQDGGTYVSAQSEMRATGVMGFMMKGIMKGATRKALESMCEELKYYIENGEPHPEKVASNEKIATKDAKMKKKVVSFEIVQEIDAPVDRVWEVIGEGFADIANSNPDCPKSEWFQGHTKAELGAKRIMYMKENEKKYFIDKIAKWEPENHHITIEVIKKKGFPINADYTWVNMDATSMGPNKTRLKIRMNYLTKPRLLKGMAKGNLKKTFQRYAYAIDYHSETGENVTRDKWKEIKGNYK
;
A
#
# COMPACT_ATOMS: atom_id res chain seq x y z
N MET A 1 33.74 22.83 -21.39
CA MET A 1 32.78 21.76 -21.75
C MET A 1 33.34 20.39 -21.38
N LYS A 2 33.18 19.91 -20.14
CA LYS A 2 33.40 18.51 -19.71
C LYS A 2 33.09 18.41 -18.19
N ALA A 3 31.81 18.23 -17.84
CA ALA A 3 31.39 17.84 -16.50
C ALA A 3 29.91 17.38 -16.49
N LYS A 4 29.60 16.28 -17.18
CA LYS A 4 28.32 15.55 -17.00
C LYS A 4 28.55 14.06 -17.25
N LYS A 5 29.09 13.32 -16.27
CA LYS A 5 29.12 11.84 -16.35
C LYS A 5 29.28 11.06 -15.03
N LYS A 6 28.89 11.62 -13.87
CA LYS A 6 29.02 10.92 -12.57
C LYS A 6 27.71 10.50 -11.86
N ILE A 7 26.53 10.76 -12.42
CA ILE A 7 25.25 10.53 -11.71
C ILE A 7 24.65 9.12 -11.93
N TYR A 8 25.13 8.33 -12.90
CA TYR A 8 24.52 7.04 -13.23
C TYR A 8 25.03 5.81 -12.43
N THR A 9 26.04 5.96 -11.57
CA THR A 9 26.67 4.82 -10.89
C THR A 9 25.98 4.42 -9.58
N SER A 10 25.11 5.29 -9.04
CA SER A 10 24.39 5.05 -7.78
C SER A 10 23.27 4.00 -7.93
N TYR A 11 22.53 4.04 -9.04
CA TYR A 11 21.36 3.19 -9.26
C TYR A 11 21.71 1.74 -9.62
N THR A 12 22.85 1.48 -10.25
CA THR A 12 23.29 0.12 -10.62
C THR A 12 23.66 -0.72 -9.39
N LEU A 13 24.19 -0.10 -8.34
CA LEU A 13 24.52 -0.81 -7.10
C LEU A 13 23.27 -1.14 -6.28
N ILE A 14 22.27 -0.24 -6.24
CA ILE A 14 20.96 -0.47 -5.60
C ILE A 14 20.18 -1.55 -6.37
N ALA A 15 20.24 -1.56 -7.70
CA ALA A 15 19.62 -2.59 -8.54
C ALA A 15 20.29 -3.98 -8.43
N LEU A 16 21.58 -4.04 -8.10
CA LEU A 16 22.27 -5.32 -7.85
C LEU A 16 21.87 -5.92 -6.49
N ILE A 17 21.67 -5.06 -5.50
CA ILE A 17 21.18 -5.41 -4.16
C ILE A 17 19.72 -5.89 -4.21
N ALA A 18 18.90 -5.24 -5.04
CA ALA A 18 17.53 -5.64 -5.36
C ALA A 18 17.41 -7.07 -5.91
N ALA A 19 18.34 -7.47 -6.78
CA ALA A 19 18.30 -8.77 -7.45
C ALA A 19 18.59 -9.95 -6.48
N LEU A 20 19.32 -9.70 -5.39
CA LEU A 20 19.61 -10.69 -4.34
C LEU A 20 18.49 -10.80 -3.28
N MET A 21 17.53 -9.87 -3.26
CA MET A 21 16.43 -9.83 -2.27
C MET A 21 15.11 -10.46 -2.75
N LEU A 22 15.06 -11.05 -3.96
CA LEU A 22 13.84 -11.60 -4.56
C LEU A 22 13.36 -12.95 -3.97
N ILE A 23 13.83 -13.34 -2.78
CA ILE A 23 13.33 -14.53 -2.08
C ILE A 23 12.18 -14.10 -1.17
N PRO A 24 10.93 -14.55 -1.39
CA PRO A 24 9.81 -14.18 -0.53
C PRO A 24 10.07 -14.66 0.90
N GLY A 25 10.29 -13.71 1.82
CA GLY A 25 10.39 -13.98 3.24
C GLY A 25 9.03 -14.35 3.83
N SER A 26 8.97 -15.38 4.67
CA SER A 26 7.78 -15.69 5.46
C SER A 26 7.54 -14.60 6.51
N SER A 27 6.37 -13.98 6.48
CA SER A 27 5.94 -12.97 7.45
C SER A 27 5.83 -13.56 8.86
N ARG A 28 6.76 -13.21 9.75
CA ARG A 28 6.58 -13.34 11.21
C ARG A 28 7.48 -12.34 11.93
N ALA A 29 6.99 -11.13 12.15
CA ALA A 29 7.61 -10.14 13.01
C ALA A 29 6.68 -9.82 14.18
N THR A 30 6.83 -10.53 15.29
CA THR A 30 6.27 -10.17 16.61
C THR A 30 7.32 -10.31 17.72
N ASN A 31 8.62 -10.33 17.38
CA ASN A 31 9.69 -10.64 18.33
C ASN A 31 10.69 -9.50 18.57
N VAL A 32 10.42 -8.28 18.11
CA VAL A 32 11.31 -7.10 18.34
C VAL A 32 11.54 -6.87 19.84
N THR A 33 10.64 -7.33 20.72
CA THR A 33 10.75 -7.10 22.17
C THR A 33 11.46 -8.19 22.97
N LYS A 34 11.67 -9.42 22.44
CA LYS A 34 12.20 -10.56 23.23
C LYS A 34 13.67 -10.91 23.00
N ASP A 35 14.30 -10.42 21.94
CA ASP A 35 15.70 -10.76 21.58
C ASP A 35 16.71 -9.63 21.92
N LYS A 36 16.41 -8.86 22.98
CA LYS A 36 17.11 -7.62 23.43
C LYS A 36 18.60 -7.75 23.79
N LYS A 37 19.27 -8.87 23.52
CA LYS A 37 20.67 -9.12 23.98
C LYS A 37 21.73 -9.18 22.89
N LYS A 38 21.39 -9.23 21.60
CA LYS A 38 22.41 -9.34 20.54
C LYS A 38 22.67 -8.01 19.86
N LYS A 39 23.93 -7.56 19.91
CA LYS A 39 24.38 -6.29 19.31
C LYS A 39 24.15 -6.29 17.79
N PRO A 40 23.82 -5.13 17.19
CA PRO A 40 23.80 -4.98 15.74
C PRO A 40 25.19 -5.29 15.17
N ASN A 41 25.20 -5.90 13.98
CA ASN A 41 26.44 -6.24 13.29
C ASN A 41 26.60 -5.51 11.95
N VAL A 42 25.60 -4.73 11.53
CA VAL A 42 25.69 -3.76 10.44
C VAL A 42 25.28 -2.41 11.04
N ALA A 43 26.09 -1.38 10.84
CA ALA A 43 25.78 -0.02 11.26
C ALA A 43 26.26 0.96 10.19
N ALA A 44 25.42 1.93 9.89
CA ALA A 44 25.71 3.04 8.97
C ALA A 44 25.19 4.34 9.59
N ASN A 45 25.87 5.44 9.28
CA ASN A 45 25.49 6.75 9.74
C ASN A 45 25.69 7.78 8.63
N ALA A 46 24.92 8.86 8.67
CA ALA A 46 25.08 10.05 7.85
C ALA A 46 24.74 11.28 8.69
N GLU A 47 25.36 12.40 8.39
CA GLU A 47 25.16 13.66 9.11
C GLU A 47 25.09 14.81 8.13
N ILE A 48 24.26 15.81 8.43
CA ILE A 48 24.12 16.99 7.58
C ILE A 48 23.72 18.21 8.41
N PHE A 49 24.15 19.38 7.98
CA PHE A 49 23.70 20.66 8.53
C PHE A 49 22.55 21.23 7.70
N ILE A 50 21.47 21.65 8.35
CA ILE A 50 20.29 22.28 7.75
C ILE A 50 20.14 23.69 8.30
N LYS A 51 19.99 24.67 7.43
CA LYS A 51 19.81 26.09 7.77
C LYS A 51 18.36 26.39 8.15
N ALA A 52 17.89 25.74 9.21
CA ALA A 52 16.58 25.95 9.81
C ALA A 52 16.62 25.59 11.32
N PRO A 53 15.75 26.17 12.15
CA PRO A 53 15.59 25.78 13.56
C PRO A 53 15.26 24.30 13.74
N ALA A 54 15.69 23.67 14.84
CA ALA A 54 15.49 22.23 15.06
C ALA A 54 14.01 21.86 15.09
N LYS A 55 13.18 22.74 15.64
CA LYS A 55 11.72 22.60 15.65
C LYS A 55 11.12 22.44 14.25
N ASP A 56 11.59 23.20 13.27
CA ASP A 56 11.06 23.14 11.90
C ASP A 56 11.49 21.85 11.20
N VAL A 57 12.75 21.42 11.44
CA VAL A 57 13.24 20.13 10.94
C VAL A 57 12.48 18.96 11.58
N TRP A 58 12.22 19.05 12.89
CA TRP A 58 11.46 18.06 13.65
C TRP A 58 10.02 17.93 13.17
N ALA A 59 9.35 19.07 12.95
CA ALA A 59 7.98 19.11 12.42
C ALA A 59 7.85 18.31 11.11
N VAL A 60 8.79 18.53 10.18
CA VAL A 60 8.78 17.85 8.88
C VAL A 60 9.15 16.37 8.98
N PHE A 61 10.08 16.00 9.86
CA PHE A 61 10.60 14.63 9.92
C PHE A 61 9.80 13.70 10.85
N ALA A 62 9.54 14.17 12.07
CA ALA A 62 9.02 13.36 13.17
C ALA A 62 7.53 13.59 13.39
N GLU A 63 7.05 14.84 13.41
CA GLU A 63 5.62 15.13 13.63
C GLU A 63 4.78 14.73 12.41
N ASP A 64 5.26 15.05 11.21
CA ASP A 64 4.73 14.55 9.94
C ASP A 64 5.36 13.20 9.56
N PHE A 65 5.41 12.25 10.50
CA PHE A 65 6.05 10.94 10.30
C PHE A 65 5.55 10.24 9.02
N ALA A 66 4.26 10.35 8.72
CA ALA A 66 3.62 9.77 7.54
C ALA A 66 3.78 10.61 6.25
N GLY A 67 4.47 11.76 6.31
CA GLY A 67 4.67 12.69 5.20
C GLY A 67 5.98 12.53 4.43
N ILE A 68 6.77 11.49 4.71
CA ILE A 68 8.07 11.23 4.07
C ILE A 68 8.04 11.19 2.52
N GLN A 69 6.91 10.76 1.93
CA GLN A 69 6.63 10.78 0.50
C GLN A 69 6.61 12.18 -0.12
N LYS A 70 6.51 13.26 0.68
CA LYS A 70 6.56 14.64 0.20
C LYS A 70 7.97 15.02 -0.25
N TRP A 71 9.01 14.49 0.41
CA TRP A 71 10.38 14.93 0.19
C TRP A 71 11.34 13.81 -0.23
N SER A 72 11.15 12.56 0.20
CA SER A 72 12.10 11.50 -0.10
C SER A 72 11.84 10.79 -1.44
N SER A 73 12.86 10.71 -2.31
CA SER A 73 12.79 9.99 -3.60
C SER A 73 12.69 8.48 -3.46
N GLY A 74 13.12 7.94 -2.30
CA GLY A 74 13.02 6.53 -1.94
C GLY A 74 11.59 6.04 -1.66
N VAL A 75 10.63 6.95 -1.49
CA VAL A 75 9.25 6.64 -1.10
C VAL A 75 8.26 7.24 -2.10
N SER A 76 7.43 6.41 -2.75
CA SER A 76 6.38 6.88 -3.65
C SER A 76 5.12 7.30 -2.90
N HIS A 77 4.80 6.57 -1.85
CA HIS A 77 3.62 6.78 -1.03
C HIS A 77 3.91 6.40 0.42
N SER A 78 3.30 7.12 1.36
CA SER A 78 3.30 6.74 2.77
C SER A 78 1.94 7.05 3.40
N GLU A 79 1.52 6.18 4.32
CA GLU A 79 0.27 6.27 5.07
C GLU A 79 0.55 5.98 6.54
N GLY A 80 0.06 6.84 7.44
CA GLY A 80 0.20 6.71 8.88
C GLY A 80 -0.97 5.94 9.51
N PHE A 81 -0.69 5.20 10.58
CA PHE A 81 -1.69 4.48 11.38
C PHE A 81 -1.15 4.20 12.79
N GLY A 82 -2.00 3.61 13.64
CA GLY A 82 -1.69 3.40 15.06
C GLY A 82 -2.10 4.59 15.91
N GLU A 83 -1.84 4.49 17.22
CA GLU A 83 -2.11 5.56 18.17
C GLU A 83 -1.13 6.72 18.00
N ALA A 84 -1.54 7.93 18.39
CA ALA A 84 -0.67 9.09 18.44
C ALA A 84 0.49 8.87 19.42
N ILE A 85 1.66 9.44 19.13
CA ILE A 85 2.85 9.37 19.97
C ILE A 85 3.60 10.70 19.93
N GLY A 86 3.71 11.35 21.08
CA GLY A 86 4.13 12.76 21.15
C GLY A 86 3.22 13.63 20.27
N SER A 87 3.84 14.49 19.47
CA SER A 87 3.19 15.35 18.47
C SER A 87 2.93 14.66 17.14
N SER A 88 3.38 13.42 16.93
CA SER A 88 2.99 12.64 15.75
C SER A 88 1.59 12.04 15.94
N PRO A 89 0.67 12.22 14.97
CA PRO A 89 -0.65 11.60 15.01
C PRO A 89 -0.60 10.07 14.81
N TYR A 90 0.56 9.52 14.44
CA TYR A 90 0.72 8.10 14.11
C TYR A 90 2.00 7.54 14.73
N SER A 91 1.88 6.39 15.40
CA SER A 91 3.02 5.59 15.88
C SER A 91 3.59 4.65 14.82
N VAL A 92 2.89 4.47 13.70
CA VAL A 92 3.32 3.57 12.62
C VAL A 92 3.07 4.21 11.27
N ARG A 93 3.93 3.90 10.29
CA ARG A 93 3.67 4.21 8.88
C ARG A 93 3.95 3.02 7.98
N ALA A 94 3.26 2.98 6.85
CA ALA A 94 3.59 2.11 5.72
C ALA A 94 4.20 2.98 4.62
N CYS A 95 5.21 2.46 3.93
CA CYS A 95 5.93 3.15 2.88
C CYS A 95 6.01 2.26 1.63
N GLU A 96 5.54 2.76 0.50
CA GLU A 96 5.82 2.15 -0.80
C GLU A 96 7.21 2.59 -1.28
N ILE A 97 8.13 1.63 -1.34
CA ILE A 97 9.53 1.91 -1.65
C ILE A 97 9.75 1.91 -3.17
N THR A 98 10.36 2.98 -3.68
CA THR A 98 10.63 3.14 -5.13
C THR A 98 11.83 2.32 -5.60
N ALA A 99 12.74 1.99 -4.66
CA ALA A 99 13.93 1.22 -4.93
C ALA A 99 13.56 -0.20 -5.39
N ALA A 100 14.14 -0.61 -6.53
CA ALA A 100 13.92 -1.95 -7.06
C ALA A 100 14.25 -3.00 -6.00
N GLY A 101 13.48 -4.10 -5.97
CA GLY A 101 13.73 -5.25 -5.09
C GLY A 101 13.38 -5.06 -3.62
N PHE A 102 12.92 -3.88 -3.22
CA PHE A 102 12.29 -3.67 -1.92
C PHE A 102 10.77 -3.80 -2.07
N GLY A 103 10.13 -4.43 -1.08
CA GLY A 103 8.68 -4.43 -0.94
C GLY A 103 8.23 -3.24 -0.11
N ASP A 104 6.91 -3.15 0.13
CA ASP A 104 6.33 -2.14 0.99
C ASP A 104 6.85 -2.31 2.42
N ALA A 105 7.41 -1.24 2.95
CA ALA A 105 7.98 -1.16 4.28
C ALA A 105 6.92 -0.80 5.31
N ARG A 106 7.04 -1.32 6.53
CA ARG A 106 6.31 -0.82 7.69
C ARG A 106 7.27 -0.46 8.80
N GLU A 107 7.07 0.73 9.34
CA GLU A 107 7.97 1.36 10.30
C GLU A 107 7.18 1.79 11.53
N GLU A 108 7.60 1.34 12.71
CA GLU A 108 6.98 1.63 14.00
C GLU A 108 7.93 2.49 14.85
N ILE A 109 7.42 3.57 15.42
CA ILE A 109 8.14 4.43 16.33
C ILE A 109 8.35 3.69 17.65
N LEU A 110 9.61 3.49 18.02
CA LEU A 110 10.03 2.87 19.28
C LEU A 110 10.27 3.89 20.39
N ASN A 111 10.67 5.11 20.02
CA ASN A 111 10.93 6.22 20.93
C ASN A 111 10.67 7.54 20.21
N PHE A 112 9.98 8.46 20.89
CA PHE A 112 9.71 9.81 20.41
C PHE A 112 10.03 10.78 21.56
N ASN A 113 11.11 11.53 21.43
CA ASN A 113 11.58 12.46 22.45
C ASN A 113 11.65 13.87 21.85
N GLU A 114 10.66 14.70 22.20
CA GLU A 114 10.55 16.09 21.76
C GLU A 114 11.55 17.01 22.43
N ASP A 115 11.91 16.73 23.70
CA ASP A 115 12.83 17.55 24.48
C ASP A 115 14.25 17.49 23.90
N ASP A 116 14.68 16.29 23.47
CA ASP A 116 16.01 16.06 22.89
C ASP A 116 16.00 16.02 21.35
N TYR A 117 14.85 16.23 20.72
CA TYR A 117 14.60 15.99 19.29
C TYR A 117 15.24 14.67 18.80
N GLU A 118 14.87 13.56 19.43
CA GLU A 118 15.30 12.22 19.07
C GLU A 118 14.11 11.32 18.72
N ILE A 119 14.17 10.70 17.55
CA ILE A 119 13.20 9.69 17.14
C ILE A 119 13.91 8.39 16.80
N ARG A 120 13.34 7.28 17.28
CA ARG A 120 13.80 5.92 16.96
C ARG A 120 12.64 5.12 16.41
N TYR A 121 12.85 4.43 15.30
CA TYR A 121 11.84 3.60 14.69
C TYR A 121 12.43 2.32 14.11
N ALA A 122 11.64 1.25 14.04
CA ALA A 122 12.05 -0.04 13.51
C ALA A 122 11.30 -0.38 12.23
N LEU A 123 12.03 -0.91 11.25
CA LEU A 123 11.45 -1.53 10.06
C LEU A 123 11.15 -3.00 10.33
N TYR A 124 9.88 -3.39 10.31
CA TYR A 124 9.44 -4.75 10.68
C TYR A 124 8.74 -5.52 9.54
N GLU A 125 8.45 -4.87 8.42
CA GLU A 125 8.09 -5.51 7.14
C GLU A 125 9.12 -5.17 6.04
N ALA A 126 9.12 -5.91 4.93
CA ALA A 126 10.07 -5.81 3.82
C ALA A 126 11.57 -6.01 4.16
N ILE A 127 11.91 -6.49 5.35
CA ILE A 127 13.27 -6.94 5.69
C ILE A 127 13.57 -8.34 5.12
N PRO A 128 14.75 -8.59 4.54
CA PRO A 128 15.16 -9.93 4.15
C PRO A 128 15.15 -10.89 5.33
N GLY A 129 14.79 -12.17 5.13
CA GLY A 129 14.66 -13.13 6.24
C GLY A 129 15.94 -13.41 7.06
N PHE A 130 17.11 -13.03 6.52
CA PHE A 130 18.39 -13.09 7.22
C PHE A 130 18.64 -11.84 8.10
N VAL A 131 17.87 -10.77 7.96
CA VAL A 131 17.88 -9.58 8.83
C VAL A 131 16.83 -9.78 9.92
N LYS A 132 17.24 -9.69 11.18
CA LYS A 132 16.35 -9.87 12.34
C LYS A 132 15.79 -8.58 12.88
N ASP A 133 16.62 -7.54 12.87
CA ASP A 133 16.29 -6.21 13.38
C ASP A 133 16.85 -5.18 12.40
N PHE A 134 16.11 -4.10 12.19
CA PHE A 134 16.54 -2.90 11.47
C PHE A 134 15.94 -1.69 12.19
N ILE A 135 16.79 -0.96 12.91
CA ILE A 135 16.42 0.20 13.71
C ILE A 135 17.08 1.45 13.12
N ASN A 136 16.32 2.52 13.03
CA ASN A 136 16.80 3.85 12.68
C ASN A 136 16.71 4.77 13.90
N THR A 137 17.70 5.62 14.08
CA THR A 137 17.76 6.64 15.12
C THR A 137 18.16 7.96 14.46
N TRP A 138 17.36 9.00 14.69
CA TRP A 138 17.61 10.34 14.20
C TRP A 138 17.67 11.31 15.38
N LYS A 139 18.64 12.21 15.35
CA LYS A 139 18.79 13.29 16.33
C LYS A 139 18.94 14.62 15.61
N PHE A 140 18.30 15.65 16.15
CA PHE A 140 18.31 17.01 15.61
C PHE A 140 18.85 17.96 16.67
N ARG A 141 20.06 18.49 16.49
CA ARG A 141 20.68 19.38 17.48
C ARG A 141 20.81 20.78 16.91
N GLU A 142 20.34 21.78 17.65
CA GLU A 142 20.61 23.16 17.28
C GLU A 142 22.12 23.45 17.34
N GLN A 143 22.63 24.06 16.27
CA GLN A 143 24.03 24.45 16.16
C GLN A 143 24.14 25.61 15.17
N ASP A 144 24.95 26.63 15.46
CA ASP A 144 25.29 27.70 14.51
C ASP A 144 24.09 28.38 13.82
N GLY A 145 22.97 28.55 14.54
CA GLY A 145 21.74 29.14 14.00
C GLY A 145 20.97 28.24 13.01
N GLY A 146 21.33 26.95 12.94
CA GLY A 146 20.61 25.92 12.21
C GLY A 146 20.56 24.62 12.99
N THR A 147 20.43 23.50 12.28
CA THR A 147 20.26 22.17 12.86
C THR A 147 21.28 21.20 12.30
N TYR A 148 22.04 20.56 13.18
CA TYR A 148 22.87 19.42 12.86
C TYR A 148 22.07 18.12 13.01
N VAL A 149 21.80 17.45 11.90
CA VAL A 149 21.05 16.20 11.83
C VAL A 149 22.03 15.03 11.82
N SER A 150 21.81 14.05 12.71
CA SER A 150 22.56 12.79 12.73
C SER A 150 21.59 11.63 12.56
N ALA A 151 21.81 10.82 11.53
CA ALA A 151 21.01 9.66 11.19
C ALA A 151 21.86 8.39 11.33
N GLN A 152 21.34 7.40 12.05
CA GLN A 152 22.00 6.11 12.28
C GLN A 152 21.04 4.97 12.00
N SER A 153 21.49 4.01 11.20
CA SER A 153 20.79 2.75 10.95
C SER A 153 21.60 1.59 11.48
N GLU A 154 20.95 0.72 12.24
CA GLU A 154 21.54 -0.47 12.83
C GLU A 154 20.75 -1.71 12.42
N MET A 155 21.46 -2.76 11.99
CA MET A 155 20.83 -4.03 11.62
C MET A 155 21.53 -5.22 12.26
N ARG A 156 20.75 -6.27 12.49
CA ARG A 156 21.25 -7.60 12.86
C ARG A 156 21.06 -8.57 11.70
N ALA A 157 22.08 -8.72 10.88
CA ALA A 157 22.14 -9.73 9.82
C ALA A 157 22.64 -11.07 10.39
N THR A 158 22.02 -12.18 10.01
CA THR A 158 22.27 -13.52 10.58
C THR A 158 22.58 -14.55 9.50
N GLY A 159 23.26 -15.62 9.91
CA GLY A 159 23.67 -16.71 9.02
C GLY A 159 24.78 -16.32 8.03
N VAL A 160 25.12 -17.28 7.16
CA VAL A 160 26.18 -17.13 6.14
C VAL A 160 25.87 -15.96 5.19
N MET A 161 24.61 -15.82 4.79
CA MET A 161 24.17 -14.71 3.93
C MET A 161 24.39 -13.35 4.62
N GLY A 162 24.04 -13.24 5.91
CA GLY A 162 24.26 -12.00 6.67
C GLY A 162 25.74 -11.63 6.79
N PHE A 163 26.63 -12.62 6.97
CA PHE A 163 28.08 -12.39 6.99
C PHE A 163 28.60 -11.88 5.64
N MET A 164 28.20 -12.54 4.54
CA MET A 164 28.61 -12.17 3.18
C MET A 164 28.11 -10.77 2.77
N MET A 165 26.86 -10.45 3.11
CA MET A 165 26.21 -9.20 2.67
C MET A 165 26.52 -7.99 3.54
N LYS A 166 27.12 -8.15 4.73
CA LYS A 166 27.34 -7.07 5.71
C LYS A 166 28.01 -5.81 5.14
N GLY A 167 29.07 -5.97 4.34
CA GLY A 167 29.78 -4.83 3.74
C GLY A 167 28.92 -4.09 2.71
N ILE A 168 28.21 -4.84 1.87
CA ILE A 168 27.31 -4.31 0.85
C ILE A 168 26.14 -3.59 1.51
N MET A 169 25.51 -4.20 2.52
CA MET A 169 24.41 -3.62 3.28
C MET A 169 24.85 -2.32 3.98
N LYS A 170 26.01 -2.31 4.63
CA LYS A 170 26.54 -1.09 5.28
C LYS A 170 26.70 0.04 4.28
N GLY A 171 27.32 -0.23 3.12
CA GLY A 171 27.54 0.79 2.08
C GLY A 171 26.23 1.29 1.47
N ALA A 172 25.27 0.40 1.19
CA ALA A 172 23.96 0.79 0.65
C ALA A 172 23.11 1.57 1.64
N THR A 173 23.11 1.15 2.91
CA THR A 173 22.39 1.87 3.98
C THR A 173 22.97 3.26 4.18
N ARG A 174 24.31 3.39 4.20
CA ARG A 174 24.97 4.69 4.30
C ARG A 174 24.55 5.63 3.17
N LYS A 175 24.57 5.16 1.93
CA LYS A 175 24.14 5.96 0.76
C LYS A 175 22.66 6.36 0.85
N ALA A 176 21.80 5.46 1.32
CA ALA A 176 20.39 5.77 1.52
C ALA A 176 20.21 6.86 2.60
N LEU A 177 20.93 6.78 3.72
CA LEU A 177 20.93 7.81 4.76
C LEU A 177 21.47 9.15 4.25
N GLU A 178 22.59 9.14 3.52
CA GLU A 178 23.17 10.35 2.91
C GLU A 178 22.14 11.04 1.98
N SER A 179 21.51 10.26 1.09
CA SER A 179 20.47 10.76 0.19
C SER A 179 19.24 11.30 0.96
N MET A 180 18.74 10.58 1.97
CA MET A 180 17.61 11.06 2.78
C MET A 180 17.94 12.36 3.53
N CYS A 181 19.14 12.48 4.09
CA CYS A 181 19.62 13.71 4.75
C CYS A 181 19.68 14.88 3.77
N GLU A 182 20.23 14.67 2.57
CA GLU A 182 20.30 15.69 1.52
C GLU A 182 18.91 16.14 1.04
N GLU A 183 17.98 15.20 0.83
CA GLU A 183 16.61 15.50 0.41
C GLU A 183 15.81 16.24 1.48
N LEU A 184 15.95 15.85 2.75
CA LEU A 184 15.33 16.53 3.89
C LEU A 184 15.85 17.97 3.99
N LYS A 185 17.17 18.16 3.93
CA LYS A 185 17.80 19.49 3.90
C LYS A 185 17.21 20.35 2.79
N TYR A 186 17.19 19.83 1.57
CA TYR A 186 16.71 20.59 0.42
C TYR A 186 15.25 20.99 0.58
N TYR A 187 14.40 20.06 1.02
CA TYR A 187 12.98 20.32 1.22
C TYR A 187 12.72 21.41 2.25
N ILE A 188 13.44 21.39 3.38
CA ILE A 188 13.30 22.38 4.44
C ILE A 188 13.83 23.75 4.00
N GLU A 189 14.97 23.79 3.31
CA GLU A 189 15.60 25.07 2.92
C GLU A 189 14.93 25.77 1.75
N ASN A 190 14.24 25.01 0.88
CA ASN A 190 13.66 25.54 -0.36
C ASN A 190 12.12 25.50 -0.37
N GLY A 191 11.49 24.73 0.52
CA GLY A 191 10.05 24.53 0.55
C GLY A 191 9.51 23.64 -0.59
N GLU A 192 10.38 23.03 -1.38
CA GLU A 192 10.02 22.17 -2.52
C GLU A 192 10.84 20.86 -2.54
N PRO A 193 10.30 19.77 -3.13
CA PRO A 193 10.99 18.48 -3.16
C PRO A 193 12.30 18.53 -3.93
N HIS A 194 13.30 17.74 -3.49
CA HIS A 194 14.58 17.61 -4.18
C HIS A 194 14.39 17.16 -5.65
N PRO A 195 15.25 17.59 -6.61
CA PRO A 195 15.14 17.17 -8.01
C PRO A 195 15.12 15.66 -8.22
N GLU A 196 15.78 14.87 -7.36
CA GLU A 196 15.70 13.41 -7.42
C GLU A 196 14.32 12.87 -7.07
N LYS A 197 13.60 13.51 -6.13
CA LYS A 197 12.21 13.19 -5.81
C LYS A 197 11.29 13.50 -6.99
N VAL A 198 11.47 14.66 -7.62
CA VAL A 198 10.71 15.03 -8.83
C VAL A 198 10.93 13.99 -9.94
N ALA A 199 12.19 13.66 -10.24
CA ALA A 199 12.53 12.67 -11.27
C ALA A 199 12.01 11.25 -10.92
N SER A 200 12.04 10.86 -9.64
CA SER A 200 11.47 9.59 -9.16
C SER A 200 9.96 9.54 -9.42
N ASN A 201 9.23 10.60 -9.07
CA ASN A 201 7.79 10.72 -9.28
C ASN A 201 7.42 10.68 -10.78
N GLU A 202 8.16 11.38 -11.65
CA GLU A 202 7.95 11.33 -13.11
C GLU A 202 8.14 9.93 -13.69
N LYS A 203 9.17 9.21 -13.21
CA LYS A 203 9.44 7.82 -13.62
C LYS A 203 8.31 6.88 -13.19
N ILE A 204 7.80 7.06 -11.97
CA ILE A 204 6.62 6.32 -11.46
C ILE A 204 5.40 6.62 -12.34
N ALA A 205 5.09 7.90 -12.56
CA ALA A 205 3.96 8.33 -13.39
C ALA A 205 4.04 7.77 -14.82
N THR A 206 5.23 7.80 -15.43
CA THR A 206 5.46 7.24 -16.77
C THR A 206 5.24 5.73 -16.81
N LYS A 207 5.77 5.02 -15.80
CA LYS A 207 5.55 3.58 -15.65
C LYS A 207 4.06 3.28 -15.47
N ASP A 208 3.37 4.04 -14.62
CA ASP A 208 1.94 3.88 -14.36
C ASP A 208 1.10 4.12 -15.61
N ALA A 209 1.37 5.19 -16.35
CA ALA A 209 0.69 5.45 -17.63
C ALA A 209 0.90 4.29 -18.63
N LYS A 210 2.12 3.76 -18.72
CA LYS A 210 2.43 2.59 -19.56
C LYS A 210 1.71 1.32 -19.10
N MET A 211 1.47 1.18 -17.81
CA MET A 211 0.78 0.03 -17.23
C MET A 211 -0.74 0.14 -17.35
N LYS A 212 -1.32 1.33 -17.16
CA LYS A 212 -2.74 1.62 -17.37
C LYS A 212 -3.17 1.32 -18.81
N LYS A 213 -2.34 1.66 -19.82
CA LYS A 213 -2.55 1.26 -21.23
C LYS A 213 -2.66 -0.26 -21.46
N LYS A 214 -2.23 -1.08 -20.49
CA LYS A 214 -2.24 -2.54 -20.58
C LYS A 214 -3.36 -3.17 -19.77
N VAL A 215 -4.14 -2.38 -19.04
CA VAL A 215 -5.32 -2.86 -18.32
C VAL A 215 -6.33 -3.40 -19.31
N VAL A 216 -6.94 -4.52 -18.95
CA VAL A 216 -8.05 -5.11 -19.69
C VAL A 216 -9.31 -4.82 -18.92
N SER A 217 -10.38 -4.49 -19.64
CA SER A 217 -11.69 -4.28 -19.04
C SER A 217 -12.76 -5.16 -19.70
N PHE A 218 -13.83 -5.38 -18.95
CA PHE A 218 -15.11 -5.83 -19.46
C PHE A 218 -16.23 -5.21 -18.62
N GLU A 219 -17.43 -5.27 -19.17
CA GLU A 219 -18.63 -4.72 -18.56
C GLU A 219 -19.71 -5.79 -18.49
N ILE A 220 -20.44 -5.79 -17.38
CA ILE A 220 -21.67 -6.53 -17.14
C ILE A 220 -22.77 -5.49 -16.97
N VAL A 221 -23.92 -5.74 -17.58
CA VAL A 221 -25.14 -4.95 -17.37
C VAL A 221 -26.24 -5.93 -16.98
N GLN A 222 -26.93 -5.64 -15.88
CA GLN A 222 -28.04 -6.42 -15.34
C GLN A 222 -29.21 -5.48 -15.07
N GLU A 223 -30.41 -5.86 -15.51
CA GLU A 223 -31.64 -5.22 -15.04
C GLU A 223 -32.13 -5.98 -13.80
N ILE A 224 -32.49 -5.25 -12.76
CA ILE A 224 -32.87 -5.78 -11.45
C ILE A 224 -34.27 -5.26 -11.14
N ASP A 225 -35.19 -6.14 -10.74
CA ASP A 225 -36.57 -5.77 -10.41
C ASP A 225 -36.69 -5.30 -8.94
N ALA A 226 -35.83 -4.33 -8.58
CA ALA A 226 -35.83 -3.63 -7.30
C ALA A 226 -35.59 -2.11 -7.48
N PRO A 227 -36.05 -1.27 -6.54
CA PRO A 227 -35.73 0.17 -6.52
C PRO A 227 -34.23 0.43 -6.47
N VAL A 228 -33.78 1.56 -7.03
CA VAL A 228 -32.34 1.91 -7.12
C VAL A 228 -31.67 2.01 -5.76
N ASP A 229 -32.38 2.56 -4.77
CA ASP A 229 -31.86 2.69 -3.41
C ASP A 229 -31.61 1.33 -2.76
N ARG A 230 -32.46 0.34 -3.04
CA ARG A 230 -32.24 -1.03 -2.56
C ARG A 230 -31.01 -1.66 -3.21
N VAL A 231 -30.82 -1.48 -4.51
CA VAL A 231 -29.61 -1.97 -5.20
C VAL A 231 -28.35 -1.26 -4.68
N TRP A 232 -28.45 0.05 -4.41
CA TRP A 232 -27.37 0.84 -3.84
C TRP A 232 -26.99 0.41 -2.41
N GLU A 233 -27.98 0.12 -1.58
CA GLU A 233 -27.77 -0.45 -0.25
C GLU A 233 -26.90 -1.71 -0.33
N VAL A 234 -27.12 -2.56 -1.34
CA VAL A 234 -26.35 -3.80 -1.52
C VAL A 234 -24.92 -3.56 -2.03
N ILE A 235 -24.73 -2.70 -3.03
CA ILE A 235 -23.41 -2.56 -3.70
C ILE A 235 -22.54 -1.43 -3.13
N GLY A 236 -23.16 -0.44 -2.51
CA GLY A 236 -22.55 0.77 -1.98
C GLY A 236 -22.45 0.73 -0.46
N GLU A 237 -23.59 0.80 0.23
CA GLU A 237 -23.64 0.89 1.71
C GLU A 237 -23.19 -0.42 2.37
N GLY A 238 -23.65 -1.54 1.84
CA GLY A 238 -23.28 -2.92 2.21
C GLY A 238 -21.90 -3.33 1.69
N PHE A 239 -20.97 -2.38 1.51
CA PHE A 239 -19.62 -2.64 1.02
C PHE A 239 -18.92 -3.74 1.83
N ALA A 240 -18.93 -3.72 3.15
CA ALA A 240 -18.30 -4.78 3.94
C ALA A 240 -19.14 -6.08 3.97
N ASP A 241 -20.42 -6.03 3.63
CA ASP A 241 -21.39 -7.13 3.72
C ASP A 241 -21.59 -7.90 2.41
N ILE A 242 -20.68 -7.72 1.44
CA ILE A 242 -20.71 -8.40 0.13
C ILE A 242 -20.85 -9.92 0.20
N ALA A 243 -20.51 -10.57 1.33
CA ALA A 243 -20.76 -12.00 1.51
C ALA A 243 -22.25 -12.37 1.45
N ASN A 244 -23.15 -11.42 1.72
CA ASN A 244 -24.61 -11.61 1.62
C ASN A 244 -25.08 -11.71 0.17
N SER A 245 -24.36 -11.10 -0.79
CA SER A 245 -24.76 -11.00 -2.20
C SER A 245 -23.73 -11.58 -3.17
N ASN A 246 -22.69 -12.26 -2.69
CA ASN A 246 -21.63 -12.83 -3.52
C ASN A 246 -21.38 -14.31 -3.21
N PRO A 247 -21.84 -15.24 -4.06
CA PRO A 247 -21.69 -16.68 -3.81
C PRO A 247 -20.22 -17.14 -3.83
N ASP A 248 -19.30 -16.35 -4.38
CA ASP A 248 -17.88 -16.70 -4.38
C ASP A 248 -17.11 -16.14 -3.16
N CYS A 249 -17.77 -15.35 -2.30
CA CYS A 249 -17.21 -14.72 -1.11
C CYS A 249 -17.88 -15.23 0.18
N PRO A 250 -17.35 -16.30 0.83
CA PRO A 250 -17.94 -16.82 2.06
C PRO A 250 -17.83 -15.89 3.28
N LYS A 251 -16.94 -14.89 3.25
CA LYS A 251 -16.72 -13.98 4.38
C LYS A 251 -16.16 -12.65 3.88
N SER A 252 -16.69 -11.55 4.40
CA SER A 252 -16.18 -10.20 4.23
C SER A 252 -16.38 -9.43 5.53
N GLU A 253 -15.45 -8.53 5.85
CA GLU A 253 -15.51 -7.70 7.05
C GLU A 253 -14.73 -6.38 6.85
N TRP A 254 -15.04 -5.39 7.68
CA TRP A 254 -14.28 -4.15 7.72
C TRP A 254 -12.81 -4.40 8.06
N PHE A 255 -11.92 -3.65 7.42
CA PHE A 255 -10.48 -3.75 7.65
C PHE A 255 -9.99 -2.57 8.50
N GLN A 256 -9.05 -2.79 9.42
CA GLN A 256 -8.36 -1.71 10.16
C GLN A 256 -9.27 -0.66 10.85
N GLY A 257 -10.38 -1.09 11.44
CA GLY A 257 -11.22 -0.22 12.28
C GLY A 257 -12.23 0.65 11.53
N HIS A 258 -12.35 0.50 10.21
CA HIS A 258 -13.49 1.07 9.47
C HIS A 258 -14.80 0.42 9.95
N THR A 259 -15.92 1.15 9.87
CA THR A 259 -17.24 0.66 10.33
C THR A 259 -18.40 1.03 9.41
N LYS A 260 -18.16 1.86 8.39
CA LYS A 260 -19.18 2.33 7.45
C LYS A 260 -18.58 2.58 6.07
N ALA A 261 -19.43 2.53 5.05
CA ALA A 261 -19.03 2.82 3.68
C ALA A 261 -18.87 4.34 3.49
N GLU A 262 -17.65 4.76 3.20
CA GLU A 262 -17.32 6.13 2.82
C GLU A 262 -16.02 6.14 2.01
N LEU A 263 -15.67 7.29 1.43
CA LEU A 263 -14.42 7.44 0.70
C LEU A 263 -13.22 7.01 1.57
N GLY A 264 -12.41 6.09 1.04
CA GLY A 264 -11.24 5.55 1.73
C GLY A 264 -11.51 4.34 2.62
N ALA A 265 -12.77 3.98 2.89
CA ALA A 265 -13.09 2.80 3.70
C ALA A 265 -12.55 1.51 3.08
N LYS A 266 -12.05 0.60 3.93
CA LYS A 266 -11.39 -0.65 3.52
C LYS A 266 -12.15 -1.86 4.04
N ARG A 267 -12.22 -2.92 3.23
CA ARG A 267 -12.73 -4.24 3.64
C ARG A 267 -11.72 -5.33 3.27
N ILE A 268 -11.79 -6.47 3.96
CA ILE A 268 -11.15 -7.70 3.52
C ILE A 268 -12.23 -8.69 3.07
N MET A 269 -12.05 -9.26 1.87
CA MET A 269 -12.92 -10.27 1.30
C MET A 269 -12.18 -11.59 1.15
N TYR A 270 -12.72 -12.66 1.73
CA TYR A 270 -12.20 -14.01 1.56
C TYR A 270 -12.94 -14.72 0.44
N MET A 271 -12.19 -15.32 -0.47
CA MET A 271 -12.73 -16.07 -1.62
C MET A 271 -12.78 -17.58 -1.37
N LYS A 272 -12.34 -18.00 -0.18
CA LYS A 272 -12.33 -19.37 0.34
C LYS A 272 -12.48 -19.34 1.85
N GLU A 273 -13.20 -20.32 2.40
CA GLU A 273 -13.41 -20.48 3.85
C GLU A 273 -12.10 -20.63 4.63
N ASN A 274 -11.08 -21.26 4.04
CA ASN A 274 -9.79 -21.43 4.69
C ASN A 274 -8.91 -20.16 4.72
N GLU A 275 -9.45 -19.02 4.28
CA GLU A 275 -8.80 -17.71 4.30
C GLU A 275 -7.48 -17.61 3.52
N LYS A 276 -7.10 -18.64 2.75
CA LYS A 276 -5.84 -18.65 1.98
C LYS A 276 -5.88 -17.76 0.75
N LYS A 277 -7.07 -17.33 0.31
CA LYS A 277 -7.29 -16.45 -0.84
C LYS A 277 -8.18 -15.29 -0.43
N TYR A 278 -7.67 -14.07 -0.57
CA TYR A 278 -8.41 -12.86 -0.22
C TYR A 278 -8.03 -11.67 -1.10
N PHE A 279 -8.89 -10.66 -1.07
CA PHE A 279 -8.63 -9.29 -1.49
C PHE A 279 -8.80 -8.36 -0.28
N ILE A 280 -8.01 -7.31 -0.22
CA ILE A 280 -8.32 -6.14 0.59
C ILE A 280 -8.63 -5.04 -0.41
N ASP A 281 -9.81 -4.48 -0.27
CA ASP A 281 -10.36 -3.47 -1.17
C ASP A 281 -10.47 -2.13 -0.46
N LYS A 282 -10.45 -1.03 -1.22
CA LYS A 282 -10.66 0.34 -0.75
C LYS A 282 -11.71 1.03 -1.62
N ILE A 283 -12.63 1.78 -1.01
CA ILE A 283 -13.51 2.69 -1.74
C ILE A 283 -12.67 3.89 -2.22
N ALA A 284 -12.41 3.95 -3.53
CA ALA A 284 -11.61 5.01 -4.15
C ALA A 284 -12.47 6.16 -4.69
N LYS A 285 -13.77 5.91 -4.92
CA LYS A 285 -14.75 6.92 -5.31
C LYS A 285 -16.09 6.56 -4.68
N TRP A 286 -16.76 7.55 -4.09
CA TRP A 286 -18.03 7.40 -3.37
C TRP A 286 -18.97 8.53 -3.78
N GLU A 287 -20.02 8.21 -4.53
CA GLU A 287 -21.00 9.18 -5.04
C GLU A 287 -22.42 8.63 -4.82
N PRO A 288 -22.93 8.66 -3.57
CA PRO A 288 -24.21 8.06 -3.22
C PRO A 288 -25.39 8.69 -3.97
N GLU A 289 -25.34 10.01 -4.21
CA GLU A 289 -26.35 10.75 -4.98
C GLU A 289 -26.47 10.28 -6.44
N ASN A 290 -25.39 9.70 -6.98
CA ASN A 290 -25.35 9.14 -8.34
C ASN A 290 -25.35 7.59 -8.33
N HIS A 291 -25.51 6.99 -7.15
CA HIS A 291 -25.37 5.54 -6.89
C HIS A 291 -24.15 4.93 -7.59
N HIS A 292 -23.01 5.64 -7.51
CA HIS A 292 -21.75 5.25 -8.14
C HIS A 292 -20.66 4.99 -7.10
N ILE A 293 -19.93 3.88 -7.29
CA ILE A 293 -18.79 3.51 -6.45
C ILE A 293 -17.64 2.96 -7.30
N THR A 294 -16.41 3.37 -6.96
CA THR A 294 -15.18 2.74 -7.45
C THR A 294 -14.49 2.02 -6.30
N ILE A 295 -14.22 0.73 -6.50
CA ILE A 295 -13.54 -0.13 -5.53
C ILE A 295 -12.18 -0.55 -6.11
N GLU A 296 -11.09 -0.21 -5.44
CA GLU A 296 -9.73 -0.60 -5.82
C GLU A 296 -9.22 -1.76 -4.97
N VAL A 297 -8.53 -2.72 -5.60
CA VAL A 297 -7.83 -3.78 -4.86
C VAL A 297 -6.50 -3.22 -4.36
N ILE A 298 -6.36 -3.07 -3.04
CA ILE A 298 -5.11 -2.60 -2.43
C ILE A 298 -4.16 -3.75 -2.06
N LYS A 299 -4.71 -4.93 -1.75
CA LYS A 299 -3.90 -6.12 -1.45
C LYS A 299 -4.62 -7.38 -1.90
N LYS A 300 -3.85 -8.43 -2.22
CA LYS A 300 -4.42 -9.71 -2.65
C LYS A 300 -3.49 -10.88 -2.34
N LYS A 301 -4.09 -12.02 -2.00
CA LYS A 301 -3.38 -13.28 -1.76
C LYS A 301 -3.97 -14.40 -2.61
N GLY A 302 -3.11 -15.14 -3.32
CA GLY A 302 -3.52 -16.32 -4.09
C GLY A 302 -4.22 -16.05 -5.43
N PHE A 303 -4.06 -14.84 -5.98
CA PHE A 303 -4.59 -14.42 -7.28
C PHE A 303 -3.50 -13.91 -8.23
N PRO A 304 -3.52 -14.27 -9.51
CA PRO A 304 -2.54 -13.83 -10.51
C PRO A 304 -2.90 -12.47 -11.13
N ILE A 305 -3.37 -11.51 -10.33
CA ILE A 305 -3.65 -10.13 -10.77
C ILE A 305 -2.63 -9.14 -10.20
N ASN A 306 -2.59 -7.92 -10.73
CA ASN A 306 -1.86 -6.81 -10.12
C ASN A 306 -2.82 -5.89 -9.37
N ALA A 307 -2.66 -5.76 -8.05
CA ALA A 307 -3.54 -4.97 -7.19
C ALA A 307 -3.63 -3.51 -7.68
N ASP A 308 -2.47 -2.87 -7.88
CA ASP A 308 -2.34 -1.46 -8.31
C ASP A 308 -2.97 -1.12 -9.67
N TYR A 309 -3.39 -2.11 -10.46
CA TYR A 309 -4.15 -1.89 -11.69
C TYR A 309 -5.37 -2.81 -11.78
N THR A 310 -6.02 -3.05 -10.65
CA THR A 310 -7.28 -3.79 -10.55
C THR A 310 -8.31 -2.99 -9.76
N TRP A 311 -9.41 -2.65 -10.41
CA TRP A 311 -10.52 -1.92 -9.78
C TRP A 311 -11.86 -2.24 -10.46
N VAL A 312 -12.94 -2.07 -9.71
CA VAL A 312 -14.32 -2.25 -10.15
C VAL A 312 -15.03 -0.90 -10.08
N ASN A 313 -15.79 -0.56 -11.11
CA ASN A 313 -16.77 0.54 -11.05
C ASN A 313 -18.16 -0.10 -11.07
N MET A 314 -19.04 0.39 -10.22
CA MET A 314 -20.44 -0.01 -10.21
C MET A 314 -21.32 1.22 -10.24
N ASP A 315 -22.30 1.19 -11.13
CA ASP A 315 -23.34 2.20 -11.28
C ASP A 315 -24.70 1.51 -11.12
N ALA A 316 -25.57 2.07 -10.28
CA ALA A 316 -26.99 1.72 -10.28
C ALA A 316 -27.79 2.90 -10.84
N THR A 317 -28.69 2.65 -11.79
CA THR A 317 -29.50 3.71 -12.41
C THR A 317 -30.95 3.32 -12.38
N SER A 318 -31.82 4.15 -11.80
CA SER A 318 -33.26 3.93 -11.83
C SER A 318 -33.77 3.90 -13.28
N MET A 319 -34.60 2.89 -13.57
CA MET A 319 -35.37 2.76 -14.81
C MET A 319 -36.89 2.90 -14.55
N GLY A 320 -37.28 3.28 -13.33
CA GLY A 320 -38.66 3.31 -12.84
C GLY A 320 -38.72 3.01 -11.34
N PRO A 321 -39.93 2.97 -10.75
CA PRO A 321 -40.11 2.82 -9.30
C PRO A 321 -39.47 1.55 -8.71
N ASN A 322 -39.59 0.42 -9.39
CA ASN A 322 -39.10 -0.89 -8.93
C ASN A 322 -38.16 -1.54 -9.95
N LYS A 323 -37.42 -0.74 -10.71
CA LYS A 323 -36.53 -1.28 -11.74
C LYS A 323 -35.24 -0.50 -11.80
N THR A 324 -34.13 -1.23 -11.82
CA THR A 324 -32.77 -0.67 -11.78
C THR A 324 -31.89 -1.30 -12.84
N ARG A 325 -31.07 -0.50 -13.50
CA ARG A 325 -29.94 -0.98 -14.29
C ARG A 325 -28.68 -0.96 -13.45
N LEU A 326 -28.14 -2.13 -13.15
CA LEU A 326 -26.83 -2.31 -12.56
C LEU A 326 -25.78 -2.47 -13.66
N LYS A 327 -24.73 -1.65 -13.64
CA LYS A 327 -23.57 -1.76 -14.53
C LYS A 327 -22.32 -2.01 -13.70
N ILE A 328 -21.62 -3.12 -13.97
CA ILE A 328 -20.37 -3.46 -13.32
C ILE A 328 -19.26 -3.48 -14.36
N ARG A 329 -18.28 -2.56 -14.22
CA ARG A 329 -17.09 -2.50 -15.07
C ARG A 329 -15.86 -2.91 -14.27
N MET A 330 -15.36 -4.11 -14.58
CA MET A 330 -14.11 -4.63 -14.02
C MET A 330 -12.92 -4.21 -14.89
N ASN A 331 -11.89 -3.69 -14.25
CA ASN A 331 -10.60 -3.35 -14.84
C ASN A 331 -9.52 -4.14 -14.13
N TYR A 332 -8.65 -4.81 -14.88
CA TYR A 332 -7.62 -5.63 -14.26
C TYR A 332 -6.37 -5.79 -15.13
N LEU A 333 -5.29 -6.20 -14.47
CA LEU A 333 -4.05 -6.60 -15.11
C LEU A 333 -3.55 -7.91 -14.49
N THR A 334 -3.22 -8.93 -15.29
CA THR A 334 -2.66 -10.18 -14.76
C THR A 334 -1.14 -10.16 -14.58
N LYS A 335 -0.64 -10.99 -13.65
CA LYS A 335 0.77 -11.32 -13.42
C LYS A 335 0.91 -12.87 -13.39
N PRO A 336 1.57 -13.51 -14.37
CA PRO A 336 2.20 -12.95 -15.57
C PRO A 336 1.17 -12.45 -16.61
N ARG A 337 1.63 -11.59 -17.52
CA ARG A 337 0.75 -10.87 -18.47
C ARG A 337 0.16 -11.76 -19.56
N LEU A 338 0.73 -12.93 -19.83
CA LEU A 338 0.22 -13.86 -20.86
C LEU A 338 -1.16 -14.44 -20.49
N LEU A 339 -1.55 -14.39 -19.22
CA LEU A 339 -2.82 -14.95 -18.73
C LEU A 339 -4.05 -14.07 -19.00
N LYS A 340 -3.90 -12.87 -19.58
CA LYS A 340 -4.98 -11.88 -19.70
C LYS A 340 -6.21 -12.39 -20.45
N GLY A 341 -6.01 -13.03 -21.61
CA GLY A 341 -7.09 -13.53 -22.46
C GLY A 341 -7.87 -14.66 -21.80
N MET A 342 -7.15 -15.60 -21.17
CA MET A 342 -7.75 -16.73 -20.44
C MET A 342 -8.52 -16.26 -19.19
N ALA A 343 -8.00 -15.25 -18.47
CA ALA A 343 -8.65 -14.72 -17.28
C ALA A 343 -9.97 -13.99 -17.61
N LYS A 344 -10.07 -13.33 -18.78
CA LYS A 344 -11.22 -12.49 -19.14
C LYS A 344 -12.54 -13.27 -19.11
N GLY A 345 -12.59 -14.44 -19.74
CA GLY A 345 -13.80 -15.26 -19.82
C GLY A 345 -14.28 -15.72 -18.45
N ASN A 346 -13.37 -16.20 -17.60
CA ASN A 346 -13.70 -16.69 -16.26
C ASN A 346 -14.09 -15.54 -15.32
N LEU A 347 -13.40 -14.40 -15.38
CA LEU A 347 -13.77 -13.21 -14.61
C LEU A 347 -15.13 -12.67 -15.05
N LYS A 348 -15.39 -12.57 -16.37
CA LYS A 348 -16.70 -12.13 -16.88
C LYS A 348 -17.83 -13.02 -16.36
N LYS A 349 -17.68 -14.34 -16.40
CA LYS A 349 -18.66 -15.28 -15.84
C LYS A 349 -18.84 -15.13 -14.32
N THR A 350 -17.76 -14.88 -13.60
CA THR A 350 -17.80 -14.66 -12.15
C THR A 350 -18.58 -13.39 -11.80
N PHE A 351 -18.30 -12.29 -12.50
CA PHE A 351 -18.99 -11.02 -12.31
C PHE A 351 -20.45 -11.04 -12.81
N GLN A 352 -20.75 -11.80 -13.86
CA GLN A 352 -22.14 -12.03 -14.28
C GLN A 352 -22.92 -12.76 -13.18
N ARG A 353 -22.34 -13.82 -12.60
CA ARG A 353 -22.94 -14.51 -11.46
C ARG A 353 -23.13 -13.58 -10.25
N TYR A 354 -22.16 -12.70 -9.99
CA TYR A 354 -22.30 -11.71 -8.92
C TYR A 354 -23.44 -10.73 -9.20
N ALA A 355 -23.60 -10.24 -10.44
CA ALA A 355 -24.73 -9.38 -10.80
C ALA A 355 -26.09 -10.08 -10.59
N TYR A 356 -26.21 -11.35 -10.96
CA TYR A 356 -27.41 -12.15 -10.68
C TYR A 356 -27.66 -12.40 -9.18
N ALA A 357 -26.60 -12.50 -8.39
CA ALA A 357 -26.73 -12.64 -6.94
C ALA A 357 -27.16 -11.32 -6.26
N ILE A 358 -26.67 -10.17 -6.75
CA ILE A 358 -27.17 -8.85 -6.32
C ILE A 358 -28.65 -8.71 -6.67
N ASP A 359 -29.04 -9.11 -7.87
CA ASP A 359 -30.43 -9.10 -8.33
C ASP A 359 -31.34 -9.83 -7.33
N TYR A 360 -31.07 -11.12 -7.12
CA TYR A 360 -31.83 -11.95 -6.16
C TYR A 360 -31.83 -11.39 -4.73
N HIS A 361 -30.69 -10.94 -4.22
CA HIS A 361 -30.58 -10.40 -2.87
C HIS A 361 -31.32 -9.06 -2.71
N SER A 362 -31.35 -8.25 -3.77
CA SER A 362 -32.07 -6.97 -3.79
C SER A 362 -33.58 -7.20 -3.74
N GLU A 363 -34.08 -8.19 -4.48
CA GLU A 363 -35.50 -8.54 -4.54
C GLU A 363 -36.01 -9.23 -3.27
N THR A 364 -35.21 -10.14 -2.70
CA THR A 364 -35.69 -11.06 -1.63
C THR A 364 -35.14 -10.76 -0.25
N GLY A 365 -34.00 -10.07 -0.16
CA GLY A 365 -33.23 -9.92 1.09
C GLY A 365 -32.50 -11.19 1.54
N GLU A 366 -32.66 -12.33 0.86
CA GLU A 366 -32.01 -13.58 1.24
C GLU A 366 -30.52 -13.61 0.85
N ASN A 367 -29.68 -14.17 1.73
CA ASN A 367 -28.24 -14.29 1.46
C ASN A 367 -27.94 -15.31 0.34
N VAL A 368 -27.09 -14.92 -0.62
CA VAL A 368 -26.72 -15.74 -1.77
C VAL A 368 -25.39 -16.45 -1.52
N THR A 369 -25.46 -17.56 -0.77
CA THR A 369 -24.33 -18.49 -0.59
C THR A 369 -24.08 -19.34 -1.85
N ARG A 370 -23.02 -20.17 -1.86
CA ARG A 370 -22.79 -21.13 -2.96
C ARG A 370 -23.93 -22.13 -3.15
N ASP A 371 -24.52 -22.59 -2.06
CA ASP A 371 -25.60 -23.59 -2.13
C ASP A 371 -26.88 -22.92 -2.61
N LYS A 372 -27.20 -21.74 -2.05
CA LYS A 372 -28.31 -20.92 -2.56
C LYS A 372 -28.15 -20.60 -4.04
N TRP A 373 -26.95 -20.26 -4.50
CA TRP A 373 -26.69 -20.05 -5.92
C TRP A 373 -27.00 -21.27 -6.79
N LYS A 374 -26.74 -22.50 -6.31
CA LYS A 374 -27.08 -23.71 -7.08
C LYS A 374 -28.59 -23.86 -7.28
N GLU A 375 -29.38 -23.42 -6.30
CA GLU A 375 -30.84 -23.42 -6.33
C GLU A 375 -31.36 -22.37 -7.31
N ILE A 376 -30.88 -21.13 -7.23
CA ILE A 376 -31.48 -19.99 -7.95
C ILE A 376 -30.91 -19.76 -9.35
N LYS A 377 -29.71 -20.27 -9.68
CA LYS A 377 -29.05 -20.00 -10.98
C LYS A 377 -29.88 -20.38 -12.21
N GLY A 378 -30.85 -21.29 -12.04
CA GLY A 378 -31.76 -21.70 -13.12
C GLY A 378 -32.64 -20.56 -13.63
N ASN A 379 -32.88 -19.55 -12.80
CA ASN A 379 -33.72 -18.38 -13.09
C ASN A 379 -33.00 -17.36 -13.99
N TYR A 380 -31.67 -17.45 -14.12
CA TYR A 380 -30.82 -16.44 -14.76
C TYR A 380 -30.14 -16.91 -16.06
N LYS A 381 -30.82 -17.76 -16.85
CA LYS A 381 -30.27 -18.40 -18.06
C LYS A 381 -30.23 -17.52 -19.29
#